data_AF-A0A7Y8IY60-F1
#
_entry.id   AF-A0A7Y8IY60-F1
#
_cell.length_a   1.000
_cell.length_b   1.000
_cell.length_c   1.000
_cell.angle_alpha   90.00
_cell.angle_beta   90.00
_cell.angle_gamma   90.00
#
_symmetry.space_group_name_H-M   'P 1'
#
loop_
_entity.id
_entity.type
_entity.pdbx_description
1 polymer ?
#
loop_
_entity_poly.entity_id
_entity_poly.type
_entity_poly.pdbx_seq_one_letter_code
_entity_poly.pdbx_strand_id
1 'polypeptide(L)' 'MKPTIAVLGGGNGAHAVAADLTFAGYEVNLFEFPQFKSNIQKVLETREIVKEGVSPTGVAKIHLATIDI' A
#
# COMPACT_ATOMS: atom_id res chain seq x y z
N MET A 1 6.48 18.92 -7.34
CA MET A 1 6.56 17.48 -7.00
C MET A 1 5.41 17.14 -6.08
N LYS A 2 4.78 15.97 -6.26
CA LYS A 2 3.81 15.47 -5.27
C LYS A 2 4.58 14.99 -4.03
N PRO A 3 4.04 15.15 -2.81
CA PRO A 3 4.66 14.59 -1.63
C PRO A 3 4.59 13.06 -1.64
N THR A 4 5.58 12.41 -1.03
CA THR A 4 5.50 10.98 -0.69
C THR A 4 4.52 10.80 0.47
N ILE A 5 3.63 9.82 0.38
CA ILE A 5 2.60 9.56 1.40
C ILE A 5 2.93 8.27 2.13
N ALA A 6 2.92 8.33 3.47
CA ALA A 6 2.96 7.14 4.32
C ALA A 6 1.54 6.72 4.71
N VAL A 7 1.19 5.47 4.42
CA VAL A 7 -0.05 4.83 4.89
C VAL A 7 0.33 3.88 6.02
N LEU A 8 -0.24 4.11 7.20
CA LEU A 8 0.06 3.35 8.42
C LEU A 8 -1.07 2.34 8.69
N GLY A 9 -0.73 1.06 8.68
CA GLY A 9 -1.63 -0.08 8.82
C GLY A 9 -1.63 -0.98 7.58
N GLY A 10 -1.97 -2.24 7.78
CA GLY A 10 -1.94 -3.31 6.78
C GLY A 10 -3.30 -3.97 6.52
N GLY A 11 -4.39 -3.37 6.98
CA GLY A 11 -5.75 -3.86 6.71
C GLY A 11 -6.25 -3.51 5.31
N ASN A 12 -7.45 -3.98 4.95
CA ASN A 12 -8.07 -3.72 3.63
C ASN A 12 -8.22 -2.22 3.32
N GLY A 13 -8.56 -1.40 4.33
CA GLY A 13 -8.67 0.05 4.16
C GLY A 13 -7.34 0.71 3.80
N ALA A 14 -6.24 0.28 4.44
CA ALA A 14 -4.91 0.78 4.15
C ALA A 14 -4.47 0.38 2.73
N HIS A 15 -4.74 -0.86 2.32
CA HIS A 15 -4.48 -1.31 0.95
C HIS A 15 -5.26 -0.51 -0.09
N ALA A 16 -6.55 -0.27 0.15
CA ALA A 16 -7.40 0.51 -0.76
C ALA A 16 -6.88 1.95 -0.91
N VAL A 17 -6.56 2.63 0.20
CA VAL A 17 -6.01 3.99 0.20
C VAL A 17 -4.65 4.03 -0.50
N ALA A 18 -3.76 3.08 -0.19
CA ALA A 18 -2.43 3.02 -0.81
C ALA A 18 -2.53 2.81 -2.33
N ALA A 19 -3.45 1.94 -2.78
CA ALA A 19 -3.70 1.72 -4.20
C ALA A 19 -4.27 2.97 -4.87
N ASP A 20 -5.29 3.61 -4.30
CA ASP A 20 -5.92 4.81 -4.87
C ASP A 20 -4.95 5.99 -4.98
N LEU A 21 -4.11 6.21 -3.97
CA LEU A 21 -3.07 7.22 -4.01
C LEU A 21 -2.00 6.92 -5.07
N THR A 22 -1.64 5.64 -5.23
CA THR A 22 -0.70 5.21 -6.27
C THR A 22 -1.29 5.43 -7.67
N PHE A 23 -2.55 5.05 -7.90
CA PHE A 23 -3.24 5.33 -9.17
C PHE A 23 -3.40 6.83 -9.45
N ALA A 24 -3.55 7.64 -8.41
CA ALA A 24 -3.53 9.10 -8.52
C ALA A 24 -2.12 9.67 -8.79
N GLY A 25 -1.07 8.84 -8.85
CA GLY A 25 0.30 9.23 -9.19
C GLY A 25 1.12 9.77 -8.02
N TYR A 26 0.77 9.43 -6.77
CA TYR A 26 1.62 9.68 -5.61
C TYR A 26 2.61 8.53 -5.39
N GLU A 27 3.79 8.83 -4.87
CA GLU A 27 4.66 7.80 -4.28
C GLU A 27 4.12 7.42 -2.90
N VAL A 28 3.92 6.12 -2.67
CA VAL A 28 3.28 5.61 -1.46
C VAL A 28 4.20 4.62 -0.74
N ASN A 29 4.37 4.84 0.57
CA ASN A 29 5.01 3.92 1.49
C ASN A 29 3.94 3.31 2.41
N LEU A 30 3.90 1.99 2.51
CA LEU A 30 3.02 1.25 3.42
C LEU A 30 3.82 0.74 4.62
N PHE A 31 3.34 1.01 5.83
CA PHE A 31 3.93 0.49 7.07
C PHE A 31 2.90 -0.34 7.83
N GLU A 32 3.35 -1.41 8.48
CA GLU A 32 2.57 -2.16 9.46
C GLU A 32 3.46 -2.66 10.60
N PHE A 33 2.92 -2.79 11.81
CA PHE A 33 3.69 -3.34 12.93
C PHE A 33 4.11 -4.80 12.67
N PRO A 34 5.31 -5.23 13.14
CA PRO A 34 5.79 -6.60 12.93
C PRO A 34 4.81 -7.70 13.37
N GLN A 35 4.03 -7.47 14.43
CA GLN A 35 3.00 -8.40 14.92
C GLN A 35 1.85 -8.64 13.92
N PHE A 36 1.67 -7.76 12.94
CA PHE A 36 0.67 -7.86 11.87
C PHE A 36 1.29 -8.11 10.49
N LYS A 37 2.59 -8.46 10.43
CA LYS A 37 3.33 -8.73 9.19
C LYS A 37 2.58 -9.66 8.22
N SER A 38 1.90 -10.68 8.75
CA SER A 38 1.11 -11.63 7.96
C SER A 38 0.06 -10.95 7.07
N ASN A 39 -0.48 -9.80 7.48
CA ASN A 39 -1.50 -9.08 6.74
C ASN A 39 -0.95 -8.42 5.47
N ILE A 40 0.34 -8.10 5.46
CA ILE A 40 1.01 -7.41 4.34
C ILE A 40 2.14 -8.23 3.72
N GLN A 41 2.30 -9.50 4.09
CA GLN A 41 3.42 -10.36 3.66
C GLN A 41 3.63 -10.30 2.14
N LYS A 42 2.55 -10.41 1.38
CA LYS A 42 2.60 -10.35 -0.08
C LYS A 42 3.05 -8.98 -0.59
N VAL A 43 2.56 -7.89 0.01
CA VAL A 43 2.93 -6.52 -0.36
C VAL A 43 4.39 -6.21 0.01
N LEU A 44 4.93 -6.80 1.09
CA LEU A 44 6.35 -6.70 1.43
C LEU A 44 7.24 -7.29 0.33
N GLU A 45 6.82 -8.41 -0.26
CA GLU A 45 7.58 -9.13 -1.29
C GLU A 45 7.42 -8.50 -2.67
N THR A 46 6.20 -8.12 -3.06
CA THR A 46 5.89 -7.71 -4.43
C THR A 46 5.80 -6.21 -4.61
N ARG A 47 5.50 -5.47 -3.52
CA ARG A 47 5.06 -4.06 -3.53
C ARG A 47 3.82 -3.83 -4.39
N GLU A 48 3.01 -4.86 -4.58
CA GLU A 48 1.81 -4.80 -5.41
C GLU A 48 0.56 -4.95 -4.55
N ILE A 49 -0.41 -4.08 -4.80
CA ILE A 49 -1.74 -4.14 -4.21
C ILE A 49 -2.74 -4.33 -5.34
N VAL A 50 -3.47 -5.44 -5.30
CA VAL A 50 -4.58 -5.68 -6.21
C VAL A 50 -5.82 -5.02 -5.62
N LYS A 51 -6.39 -4.04 -6.34
CA LYS A 51 -7.65 -3.39 -5.97
C LYS A 51 -8.75 -3.77 -6.95
N GLU A 52 -9.82 -4.33 -6.40
CA GLU A 52 -11.04 -4.71 -7.12
C GLU A 52 -12.23 -3.94 -6.53
N GLY A 53 -13.36 -3.91 -7.24
CA GLY A 53 -14.58 -3.22 -6.81
C GLY A 53 -14.77 -1.86 -7.49
N VAL A 54 -14.97 -0.80 -6.70
CA VAL A 54 -15.23 0.54 -7.27
C VAL A 54 -13.93 1.14 -7.81
N SER A 55 -14.00 1.62 -9.05
CA SER A 55 -12.91 2.30 -9.77
C SER A 55 -12.19 3.35 -8.91
N PRO A 56 -10.85 3.48 -9.00
CA PRO A 56 -9.96 2.74 -9.89
C PRO A 56 -9.69 1.29 -9.44
N THR A 57 -9.62 0.37 -10.41
CA THR A 57 -9.29 -1.05 -10.20
C THR A 57 -8.01 -1.41 -10.95
N GLY A 58 -7.25 -2.36 -10.44
CA GLY A 58 -6.02 -2.85 -11.08
C GLY A 58 -4.94 -3.20 -10.06
N VAL A 59 -3.70 -3.28 -10.54
CA VAL A 59 -2.53 -3.53 -9.70
C VAL A 59 -1.79 -2.22 -9.46
N ALA A 60 -1.80 -1.74 -8.23
CA ALA A 60 -1.01 -0.60 -7.80
C ALA A 60 0.37 -1.08 -7.33
N LYS A 61 1.43 -0.53 -7.92
CA LYS A 61 2.81 -0.79 -7.49
C LYS A 61 3.30 0.35 -6.60
N ILE A 62 3.39 0.10 -5.30
CA ILE A 62 3.79 1.11 -4.31
C ILE A 62 5.32 1.25 -4.25
N HIS A 63 5.80 2.37 -3.70
CA HIS A 63 7.22 2.66 -3.62
C HIS A 63 7.93 1.77 -2.59
N LEU A 64 7.36 1.65 -1.38
CA LEU A 64 7.89 0.86 -0.28
C LEU A 64 6.77 0.16 0.51
N ALA A 65 7.05 -1.05 0.97
CA ALA A 65 6.33 -1.70 2.05
C ALA A 65 7.35 -2.09 3.13
N THR A 66 7.08 -1.76 4.39
CA THR A 66 8.02 -2.05 5.50
C THR A 66 7.28 -2.37 6.79
N ILE A 67 7.97 -3.09 7.68
CA ILE A 67 7.58 -3.29 9.09
C ILE A 67 8.60 -2.68 10.05
N ASP A 68 9.61 -2.01 9.49
CA ASP A 68 10.68 -1.33 10.20
C ASP A 68 10.34 0.16 10.37
N ILE A 69 10.72 0.73 11.50
CA ILE A 69 10.43 2.14 11.88
C ILE A 69 11.66 3.01 11.63
#